data_AF-A0A956H7G1-F1
#
_entry.id   AF-A0A956H7G1-F1
#
_cell.length_a   1.000
_cell.length_b   1.000
_cell.length_c   1.000
_cell.angle_alpha   90.00
_cell.angle_beta   90.00
_cell.angle_gamma   90.00
#
_symmetry.space_group_name_H-M   'P 1'
#
loop_
_entity.id
_entity.type
_entity.pdbx_description
1 polymer ?
#
loop_
_entity_poly.entity_id
_entity_poly.type
_entity_poly.pdbx_seq_one_letter_code
_entity_poly.pdbx_strand_id
1 'polypeptide(L)'
;MQPATAALDHHLARGLLRNAVTWLELEAEEGRRHPWRAREIGAVAILGGFGGLAARAERLLLEHGEQGGDDDGHSSLDPALPHGSELAEMFPPYDADTVMGKARSNAPAHLQLAFDREFDRAWMGCGDDTAREEVIAVRALLGDFDGALAMLARAGLPESLLAGPLMVTAIEATRAGDNALTKRLVLEDLEQHDGLEWWVPVAAGLLGRLPWDGYPLQF
;
A
#
# COMPACT_ATOMS: atom_id res chain seq x y z
N MET A 1 -5.71 27.40 -6.57
CA MET A 1 -4.41 27.25 -5.88
C MET A 1 -3.93 25.86 -6.24
N GLN A 2 -2.92 25.72 -7.11
CA GLN A 2 -2.39 24.39 -7.43
C GLN A 2 -1.78 23.80 -6.15
N PRO A 3 -2.07 22.55 -5.77
CA PRO A 3 -1.39 21.94 -4.64
C PRO A 3 0.11 21.94 -4.95
N ALA A 4 0.91 22.33 -3.96
CA ALA A 4 2.35 22.15 -4.03
C ALA A 4 2.62 20.70 -4.46
N THR A 5 3.42 20.50 -5.50
CA THR A 5 3.90 19.16 -5.87
C THR A 5 4.56 18.55 -4.63
N ALA A 6 3.84 17.64 -3.98
CA ALA A 6 4.31 16.98 -2.77
C ALA A 6 5.65 16.32 -3.06
N ALA A 7 6.62 16.54 -2.17
CA ALA A 7 7.93 15.93 -2.31
C ALA A 7 7.82 14.42 -1.98
N LEU A 8 7.80 13.59 -3.00
CA LEU A 8 7.83 12.12 -2.87
C LEU A 8 9.04 11.66 -2.05
N ASP A 9 8.84 10.78 -1.06
CA ASP A 9 9.94 10.29 -0.20
C ASP A 9 10.61 9.04 -0.79
N HIS A 10 11.48 9.26 -1.78
CA HIS A 10 12.23 8.20 -2.44
C HIS A 10 13.20 7.48 -1.49
N HIS A 11 13.69 8.16 -0.46
CA HIS A 11 14.64 7.55 0.48
C HIS A 11 13.92 6.52 1.36
N LEU A 12 12.76 6.89 1.90
CA LEU A 12 11.94 5.99 2.70
C LEU A 12 11.43 4.81 1.85
N ALA A 13 10.90 5.07 0.65
CA ALA A 13 10.47 4.02 -0.27
C ALA A 13 11.59 3.02 -0.60
N ARG A 14 12.81 3.51 -0.85
CA ARG A 14 13.98 2.64 -1.06
C ARG A 14 14.31 1.79 0.16
N GLY A 15 14.17 2.34 1.36
CA GLY A 15 14.37 1.62 2.62
C GLY A 15 13.41 0.44 2.78
N LEU A 16 12.13 0.68 2.53
CA LEU A 16 11.08 -0.34 2.58
C LEU A 16 11.32 -1.45 1.54
N LEU A 17 11.61 -1.08 0.29
CA LEU A 17 11.90 -2.07 -0.76
C LEU A 17 13.18 -2.86 -0.47
N ARG A 18 14.18 -2.26 0.18
CA ARG A 18 15.37 -2.99 0.62
C ARG A 18 14.99 -4.07 1.65
N ASN A 19 14.15 -3.74 2.62
CA ASN A 19 13.68 -4.70 3.61
C ASN A 19 12.89 -5.83 2.93
N ALA A 20 11.99 -5.49 2.00
CA ALA A 20 11.20 -6.46 1.24
C ALA A 20 12.06 -7.41 0.38
N VAL A 21 13.08 -6.89 -0.32
CA VAL A 21 14.04 -7.74 -1.06
C VAL A 21 14.82 -8.64 -0.12
N THR A 22 15.28 -8.12 1.03
CA THR A 22 16.01 -8.94 2.01
C THR A 22 15.14 -10.04 2.60
N TRP A 23 13.86 -9.77 2.85
CA TRP A 23 12.90 -10.81 3.24
C TRP A 23 12.80 -11.91 2.18
N LEU A 24 12.66 -11.56 0.89
CA LEU A 24 12.62 -12.56 -0.18
C LEU A 24 13.88 -13.42 -0.27
N GLU A 25 15.05 -12.82 -0.04
CA GLU A 25 16.33 -13.56 -0.03
C GLU A 25 16.37 -14.57 1.12
N LEU A 26 15.90 -14.19 2.31
CA LEU A 26 15.82 -15.09 3.46
C LEU A 26 14.83 -16.24 3.22
N GLU A 27 13.65 -15.95 2.67
CA GLU A 27 12.68 -16.98 2.28
C GLU A 27 13.29 -17.98 1.27
N ALA A 28 14.01 -17.45 0.27
CA ALA A 28 14.68 -18.24 -0.75
C ALA A 28 15.78 -19.15 -0.17
N GLU A 29 16.54 -18.68 0.81
CA GLU A 29 17.53 -19.48 1.56
C GLU A 29 16.86 -20.62 2.34
N GLU A 30 15.65 -20.40 2.84
CA GLU A 30 14.83 -21.42 3.51
C GLU A 30 14.03 -22.30 2.53
N GLY A 31 14.24 -22.12 1.22
CA GLY A 31 13.58 -22.89 0.17
C GLY A 31 12.13 -22.49 -0.13
N ARG A 32 11.61 -21.43 0.51
CA ARG A 32 10.31 -20.84 0.19
C ARG A 32 10.50 -19.80 -0.91
N ARG A 33 9.67 -19.86 -1.95
CA ARG A 33 9.80 -18.98 -3.12
C ARG A 33 8.50 -18.23 -3.31
N HIS A 34 8.61 -16.93 -3.59
CA HIS A 34 7.49 -16.01 -3.72
C HIS A 34 7.61 -15.22 -5.02
N PRO A 35 7.41 -15.86 -6.19
CA PRO A 35 7.64 -15.24 -7.49
C PRO A 35 6.76 -14.01 -7.70
N TRP A 36 5.49 -14.05 -7.29
CA TRP A 36 4.62 -12.88 -7.40
C TRP A 36 5.15 -11.67 -6.61
N ARG A 37 5.58 -11.90 -5.36
CA ARG A 37 6.15 -10.84 -4.51
C ARG A 37 7.44 -10.29 -5.08
N ALA A 38 8.30 -11.14 -5.62
CA ALA A 38 9.51 -10.70 -6.32
C ALA A 38 9.18 -9.83 -7.53
N ARG A 39 8.12 -10.16 -8.28
CA ARG A 39 7.62 -9.35 -9.39
C ARG A 39 7.14 -7.98 -8.91
N GLU A 40 6.30 -7.92 -7.89
CA GLU A 40 5.78 -6.65 -7.33
C GLU A 40 6.90 -5.75 -6.81
N ILE A 41 7.80 -6.31 -5.99
CA ILE A 41 8.94 -5.58 -5.41
C ILE A 41 9.85 -5.03 -6.52
N GLY A 42 10.15 -5.86 -7.53
CA GLY A 42 10.94 -5.44 -8.68
C GLY A 42 10.25 -4.35 -9.51
N ALA A 43 8.94 -4.43 -9.71
CA ALA A 43 8.15 -3.43 -10.41
C ALA A 43 8.22 -2.06 -9.73
N VAL A 44 7.96 -2.01 -8.42
CA VAL A 44 8.04 -0.76 -7.64
C VAL A 44 9.48 -0.25 -7.59
N ALA A 45 10.48 -1.13 -7.51
CA ALA A 45 11.88 -0.74 -7.59
C ALA A 45 12.25 -0.10 -8.94
N ILE A 46 11.74 -0.60 -10.07
CA ILE A 46 11.92 0.04 -11.39
C ILE A 46 11.28 1.43 -11.39
N LEU A 47 10.05 1.55 -10.90
CA LEU A 47 9.32 2.82 -10.85
C LEU A 47 10.02 3.88 -9.98
N GLY A 48 10.70 3.45 -8.91
CA GLY A 48 11.51 4.32 -8.06
C GLY A 48 12.92 4.60 -8.57
N GLY A 49 13.35 4.00 -9.70
CA GLY A 49 14.70 4.13 -10.23
C GLY A 49 15.76 3.38 -9.41
N PHE A 50 15.36 2.37 -8.62
CA PHE A 50 16.23 1.60 -7.74
C PHE A 50 16.79 0.36 -8.44
N GLY A 51 17.54 0.54 -9.53
CA GLY A 51 18.01 -0.55 -10.39
C GLY A 51 18.73 -1.70 -9.67
N GLY A 52 19.46 -1.42 -8.59
CA GLY A 52 20.11 -2.46 -7.78
C GLY A 52 19.12 -3.34 -7.00
N LEU A 53 17.97 -2.80 -6.57
CA LEU A 53 16.90 -3.58 -5.93
C LEU A 53 16.11 -4.36 -6.98
N ALA A 54 15.81 -3.74 -8.12
CA ALA A 54 15.15 -4.40 -9.24
C ALA A 54 15.93 -5.63 -9.72
N ALA A 55 17.25 -5.48 -9.94
CA ALA A 55 18.11 -6.59 -10.38
C ALA A 55 18.21 -7.74 -9.35
N ARG A 56 18.06 -7.45 -8.05
CA ARG A 56 18.02 -8.49 -7.00
C ARG A 56 16.69 -9.25 -7.05
N ALA A 57 15.58 -8.54 -7.17
CA ALA A 57 14.27 -9.16 -7.32
C ALA A 57 14.17 -10.00 -8.61
N GLU A 58 14.72 -9.51 -9.72
CA GLU A 58 14.82 -10.24 -11.00
C GLU A 58 15.61 -11.54 -10.86
N ARG A 59 16.72 -11.53 -10.12
CA ARG A 59 17.50 -12.75 -9.87
C ARG A 59 16.66 -13.80 -9.14
N LEU A 60 15.93 -13.40 -8.11
CA LEU A 60 15.07 -14.30 -7.32
C LEU A 60 13.91 -14.86 -8.17
N LEU A 61 13.41 -14.08 -9.15
CA LEU A 61 12.46 -14.55 -10.15
C LEU A 61 13.07 -15.59 -11.11
N LEU A 62 14.26 -15.31 -11.64
CA LEU A 62 14.91 -16.19 -12.63
C LEU A 62 15.36 -17.53 -12.01
N GLU A 63 15.76 -17.54 -10.75
CA GLU A 63 16.05 -18.77 -9.99
C GLU A 63 14.83 -19.72 -9.91
N HIS A 64 13.61 -19.24 -10.18
CA HIS A 64 12.38 -20.05 -10.22
C HIS A 64 12.16 -20.77 -11.56
N GLY A 65 12.86 -20.39 -12.63
CA GLY A 65 12.66 -20.90 -14.00
C GLY A 65 12.95 -22.39 -14.23
N GLU A 66 13.38 -23.15 -13.21
CA GLU A 66 13.68 -24.58 -13.33
C GLU A 66 12.78 -25.51 -12.48
N GLN A 67 12.00 -25.01 -11.53
CA GLN A 67 11.20 -25.86 -10.63
C GLN A 67 9.84 -25.23 -10.32
N GLY A 68 8.83 -25.62 -11.10
CA GLY A 68 7.44 -25.20 -10.91
C GLY A 68 6.92 -25.65 -9.54
N GLY A 69 6.51 -24.68 -8.73
CA GLY A 69 5.75 -24.88 -7.50
C GLY A 69 4.55 -23.95 -7.50
N ASP A 70 3.38 -24.53 -7.24
CA ASP A 70 2.09 -23.87 -7.09
C ASP A 70 2.19 -22.65 -6.15
N ASP A 71 1.73 -21.49 -6.63
CA ASP A 71 1.45 -20.33 -5.79
C ASP A 71 0.05 -19.80 -6.14
N ASP A 72 -0.86 -19.92 -5.19
CA ASP A 72 -2.08 -19.13 -4.96
C ASP A 72 -2.85 -18.59 -6.17
N GLY A 73 -3.26 -19.48 -7.08
CA GLY A 73 -4.35 -19.20 -8.03
C GLY A 73 -4.02 -18.18 -9.15
N HIS A 74 -2.78 -17.67 -9.21
CA HIS A 74 -2.31 -16.82 -10.29
C HIS A 74 -1.56 -17.65 -11.33
N SER A 75 -2.24 -17.93 -12.45
CA SER A 75 -1.74 -18.75 -13.56
C SER A 75 -0.39 -18.25 -14.09
N SER A 76 0.55 -19.19 -14.30
CA SER A 76 1.84 -19.07 -15.01
C SER A 76 2.40 -17.65 -15.13
N LEU A 77 3.06 -17.17 -14.09
CA LEU A 77 3.70 -15.86 -14.10
C LEU A 77 4.84 -15.82 -15.13
N ASP A 78 4.93 -14.70 -15.86
CA ASP A 78 6.09 -14.40 -16.69
C ASP A 78 7.33 -14.30 -15.77
N PRO A 79 8.42 -15.07 -16.04
CA PRO A 79 9.63 -15.04 -15.21
C PRO A 79 10.43 -13.74 -15.33
N ALA A 80 10.04 -12.80 -16.19
CA ALA A 80 10.69 -11.50 -16.35
C ALA A 80 10.02 -10.39 -15.53
N LEU A 81 10.78 -9.37 -15.12
CA LEU A 81 10.18 -8.18 -14.52
C LEU A 81 9.29 -7.42 -15.51
N PRO A 82 8.18 -6.81 -15.03
CA PRO A 82 7.30 -6.03 -15.86
C PRO A 82 8.00 -4.80 -16.45
N HIS A 83 7.59 -4.41 -17.66
CA HIS A 83 8.18 -3.27 -18.36
C HIS A 83 7.13 -2.44 -19.12
N GLY A 84 7.43 -1.17 -19.38
CA GLY A 84 6.59 -0.32 -20.22
C GLY A 84 5.16 -0.15 -19.68
N SER A 85 4.17 -0.50 -20.50
CA SER A 85 2.74 -0.39 -20.15
C SER A 85 2.33 -1.29 -18.99
N GLU A 86 2.95 -2.45 -18.84
CA GLU A 86 2.63 -3.39 -17.78
C GLU A 86 2.93 -2.82 -16.38
N LEU A 87 4.04 -2.09 -16.24
CA LEU A 87 4.36 -1.38 -14.99
C LEU A 87 3.28 -0.35 -14.63
N ALA A 88 2.75 0.35 -15.65
CA ALA A 88 1.71 1.35 -15.46
C ALA A 88 0.34 0.73 -15.18
N GLU A 89 0.11 -0.52 -15.57
CA GLU A 89 -1.09 -1.29 -15.23
C GLU A 89 -1.01 -1.85 -13.80
N MET A 90 0.14 -2.40 -13.40
CA MET A 90 0.34 -2.92 -12.05
C MET A 90 0.34 -1.82 -10.97
N PHE A 91 1.02 -0.71 -11.24
CA PHE A 91 1.15 0.41 -10.30
C PHE A 91 0.88 1.73 -11.04
N PRO A 92 -0.39 2.04 -11.35
CA PRO A 92 -0.73 3.25 -12.09
C PRO A 92 -0.31 4.52 -11.32
N PRO A 93 -0.07 5.64 -12.01
CA PRO A 93 0.13 6.92 -11.34
C PRO A 93 -1.03 7.22 -10.39
N TYR A 94 -0.72 7.68 -9.18
CA TYR A 94 -1.75 8.12 -8.26
C TYR A 94 -2.34 9.44 -8.77
N ASP A 95 -3.66 9.48 -8.93
CA ASP A 95 -4.44 10.69 -9.18
C ASP A 95 -5.56 10.84 -8.13
N ALA A 96 -5.56 11.98 -7.41
CA ALA A 96 -6.46 12.18 -6.27
C ALA A 96 -7.93 12.24 -6.67
N ASP A 97 -8.23 12.87 -7.81
CA ASP A 97 -9.60 13.00 -8.30
C ASP A 97 -10.13 11.63 -8.74
N THR A 98 -9.30 10.82 -9.39
CA THR A 98 -9.63 9.45 -9.79
C THR A 98 -9.84 8.55 -8.58
N VAL A 99 -8.94 8.59 -7.58
CA VAL A 99 -9.05 7.81 -6.34
C VAL A 99 -10.33 8.18 -5.60
N MET A 100 -10.56 9.48 -5.37
CA MET A 100 -11.76 9.97 -4.69
C MET A 100 -13.04 9.61 -5.45
N GLY A 101 -13.03 9.75 -6.78
CA GLY A 101 -14.16 9.41 -7.64
C GLY A 101 -14.51 7.92 -7.58
N LYS A 102 -13.51 7.04 -7.71
CA LYS A 102 -13.69 5.58 -7.60
C LYS A 102 -14.20 5.15 -6.22
N ALA A 103 -13.61 5.68 -5.16
CA ALA A 103 -14.00 5.33 -3.79
C ALA A 103 -15.45 5.77 -3.49
N ARG A 104 -15.90 6.91 -4.05
CA ARG A 104 -17.29 7.38 -3.91
C ARG A 104 -18.30 6.61 -4.76
N SER A 105 -17.95 6.20 -5.98
CA SER A 105 -18.94 5.69 -6.95
C SER A 105 -19.67 4.42 -6.49
N ASN A 106 -19.01 3.59 -5.68
CA ASN A 106 -19.56 2.33 -5.17
C ASN A 106 -19.69 2.33 -3.64
N ALA A 107 -19.65 3.50 -3.01
CA ALA A 107 -19.64 3.60 -1.56
C ALA A 107 -20.95 3.06 -0.94
N PRO A 108 -20.90 2.07 -0.03
CA PRO A 108 -22.04 1.69 0.79
C PRO A 108 -22.46 2.86 1.71
N ALA A 109 -23.64 2.76 2.32
CA ALA A 109 -24.25 3.86 3.06
C ALA A 109 -23.36 4.46 4.16
N HIS A 110 -22.61 3.63 4.90
CA HIS A 110 -21.71 4.13 5.95
C HIS A 110 -20.52 4.90 5.37
N LEU A 111 -19.98 4.49 4.21
CA LEU A 111 -18.92 5.23 3.52
C LEU A 111 -19.43 6.51 2.86
N GLN A 112 -20.67 6.56 2.38
CA GLN A 112 -21.29 7.81 1.92
C GLN A 112 -21.32 8.84 3.07
N LEU A 113 -21.75 8.43 4.26
CA LEU A 113 -21.71 9.27 5.46
C LEU A 113 -20.27 9.72 5.80
N ALA A 114 -19.29 8.82 5.70
CA ALA A 114 -17.88 9.16 5.93
C ALA A 114 -17.37 10.19 4.90
N PHE A 115 -17.72 10.03 3.63
CA PHE A 115 -17.40 10.98 2.55
C PHE A 115 -18.04 12.35 2.72
N ASP A 116 -19.18 12.42 3.41
CA ASP A 116 -19.85 13.65 3.82
C ASP A 116 -19.33 14.19 5.18
N ARG A 117 -18.27 13.58 5.72
CA ARG A 117 -17.61 13.91 6.99
C ARG A 117 -18.51 13.71 8.22
N GLU A 118 -19.55 12.89 8.11
CA GLU A 118 -20.43 12.48 9.22
C GLU A 118 -19.89 11.23 9.93
N PHE A 119 -18.63 11.27 10.38
CA PHE A 119 -17.90 10.07 10.81
C PHE A 119 -18.52 9.31 11.99
N ASP A 120 -19.15 9.99 12.95
CA ASP A 120 -19.81 9.28 14.06
C ASP A 120 -21.06 8.52 13.57
N ARG A 121 -21.79 9.04 12.59
CA ARG A 121 -22.92 8.34 11.98
C ARG A 121 -22.46 7.21 11.07
N ALA A 122 -21.38 7.44 10.31
CA ALA A 122 -20.73 6.40 9.53
C ALA A 122 -20.34 5.22 10.43
N TRP A 123 -19.67 5.50 11.56
CA TRP A 123 -19.25 4.52 12.55
C TRP A 123 -20.41 3.70 13.12
N MET A 124 -21.51 4.36 13.49
CA MET A 124 -22.72 3.67 13.97
C MET A 124 -23.38 2.81 12.90
N GLY A 125 -23.14 3.10 11.62
CA GLY A 125 -23.64 2.34 10.48
C GLY A 125 -22.78 1.14 10.07
N CYS A 126 -21.59 0.97 10.66
CA CYS A 126 -20.72 -0.17 10.37
C CYS A 126 -21.29 -1.46 10.98
N GLY A 127 -21.40 -2.51 10.16
CA GLY A 127 -21.89 -3.83 10.58
C GLY A 127 -20.82 -4.74 11.18
N ASP A 128 -19.56 -4.51 10.83
CA ASP A 128 -18.41 -5.32 11.21
C ASP A 128 -17.13 -4.46 11.31
N ASP A 129 -16.01 -5.11 11.63
CA ASP A 129 -14.71 -4.45 11.81
C ASP A 129 -14.09 -3.97 10.49
N THR A 130 -14.36 -4.65 9.38
CA THR A 130 -13.91 -4.22 8.04
C THR A 130 -14.58 -2.91 7.64
N ALA A 131 -15.89 -2.77 7.82
CA ALA A 131 -16.58 -1.51 7.58
C ALA A 131 -16.05 -0.36 8.47
N ARG A 132 -15.56 -0.66 9.68
CA ARG A 132 -14.93 0.33 10.57
C ARG A 132 -13.55 0.74 10.05
N GLU A 133 -12.75 -0.22 9.62
CA GLU A 133 -11.46 0.01 8.97
C GLU A 133 -11.61 0.95 7.77
N GLU A 134 -12.56 0.68 6.89
CA GLU A 134 -12.84 1.50 5.70
C GLU A 134 -13.24 2.94 6.06
N VAL A 135 -14.05 3.15 7.10
CA VAL A 135 -14.40 4.50 7.57
C VAL A 135 -13.16 5.27 8.03
N ILE A 136 -12.23 4.60 8.73
CA ILE A 136 -10.97 5.21 9.16
C ILE A 136 -10.09 5.55 7.96
N ALA A 137 -9.98 4.63 6.99
CA ALA A 137 -9.25 4.84 5.75
C ALA A 137 -9.83 6.02 4.93
N VAL A 138 -11.15 6.14 4.82
CA VAL A 138 -11.81 7.28 4.15
C VAL A 138 -11.54 8.58 4.90
N ARG A 139 -11.53 8.56 6.24
CA ARG A 139 -11.20 9.74 7.04
C ARG A 139 -9.77 10.24 6.76
N ALA A 140 -8.82 9.32 6.64
CA ALA A 140 -7.45 9.62 6.24
C ALA A 140 -7.37 10.14 4.78
N LEU A 141 -8.09 9.51 3.84
CA LEU A 141 -8.20 9.97 2.44
C LEU A 141 -8.71 11.41 2.33
N LEU A 142 -9.59 11.83 3.24
CA LEU A 142 -10.13 13.19 3.31
C LEU A 142 -9.18 14.21 3.98
N GLY A 143 -7.97 13.79 4.35
CA GLY A 143 -6.93 14.60 4.98
C GLY A 143 -7.12 14.83 6.47
N ASP A 144 -8.09 14.16 7.12
CA ASP A 144 -8.30 14.26 8.57
C ASP A 144 -7.48 13.18 9.30
N PHE A 145 -6.15 13.33 9.28
CA PHE A 145 -5.22 12.33 9.80
C PHE A 145 -5.33 12.15 11.32
N ASP A 146 -5.40 13.25 12.08
CA ASP A 146 -5.57 13.20 13.54
C ASP A 146 -6.88 12.49 13.90
N GLY A 147 -7.95 12.80 13.16
CA GLY A 147 -9.23 12.16 13.33
C GLY A 147 -9.24 10.67 12.98
N ALA A 148 -8.52 10.27 11.93
CA ALA A 148 -8.36 8.87 11.56
C ALA A 148 -7.61 8.10 12.65
N LEU A 149 -6.47 8.62 13.12
CA LEU A 149 -5.66 7.97 14.16
C LEU A 149 -6.38 7.90 15.51
N ALA A 150 -7.09 8.95 15.90
CA ALA A 150 -7.93 8.93 17.10
C ALA A 150 -9.06 7.89 17.00
N MET A 151 -9.61 7.70 15.80
CA MET A 151 -10.64 6.69 15.56
C MET A 151 -10.06 5.27 15.58
N LEU A 152 -8.89 5.06 15.00
CA LEU A 152 -8.17 3.79 15.04
C LEU A 152 -7.83 3.37 16.47
N ALA A 153 -7.27 4.29 17.27
CA ALA A 153 -6.87 4.03 18.65
C ALA A 153 -8.04 3.62 19.57
N ARG A 154 -9.26 4.07 19.28
CA ARG A 154 -10.47 3.73 20.04
C ARG A 154 -11.27 2.56 19.46
N ALA A 155 -10.93 2.10 18.27
CA ALA A 155 -11.74 1.17 17.51
C ALA A 155 -11.76 -0.25 18.12
N GLY A 156 -10.66 -0.65 18.76
CA GLY A 156 -10.50 -2.02 19.26
C GLY A 156 -10.53 -3.07 18.15
N LEU A 157 -10.07 -2.72 16.95
CA LEU A 157 -10.02 -3.65 15.82
C LEU A 157 -9.02 -4.79 16.08
N PRO A 158 -9.23 -5.96 15.44
CA PRO A 158 -8.20 -6.98 15.32
C PRO A 158 -6.91 -6.41 14.75
N GLU A 159 -5.77 -6.95 15.20
CA GLU A 159 -4.44 -6.50 14.80
C GLU A 159 -4.23 -6.53 13.28
N SER A 160 -4.82 -7.51 12.59
CA SER A 160 -4.78 -7.67 11.13
C SER A 160 -5.44 -6.52 10.36
N LEU A 161 -6.33 -5.74 11.00
CA LEU A 161 -7.05 -4.62 10.36
C LEU A 161 -6.47 -3.25 10.76
N LEU A 162 -5.38 -3.21 11.53
CA LEU A 162 -4.76 -1.96 11.94
C LEU A 162 -3.82 -1.41 10.86
N ALA A 163 -3.17 -2.29 10.10
CA ALA A 163 -2.19 -1.89 9.09
C ALA A 163 -2.84 -1.10 7.94
N GLY A 164 -4.01 -1.50 7.45
CA GLY A 164 -4.73 -0.85 6.35
C GLY A 164 -4.88 0.67 6.53
N PRO A 165 -5.55 1.13 7.60
CA PRO A 165 -5.72 2.55 7.87
C PRO A 165 -4.40 3.30 8.12
N LEU A 166 -3.41 2.66 8.75
CA LEU A 166 -2.09 3.25 8.95
C LEU A 166 -1.36 3.47 7.61
N MET A 167 -1.41 2.50 6.71
CA MET A 167 -0.86 2.62 5.35
C MET A 167 -1.51 3.77 4.59
N VAL A 168 -2.84 3.82 4.57
CA VAL A 168 -3.59 4.90 3.91
C VAL A 168 -3.20 6.25 4.50
N THR A 169 -3.14 6.37 5.82
CA THR A 169 -2.75 7.62 6.50
C THR A 169 -1.32 8.03 6.15
N ALA A 170 -0.35 7.12 6.12
CA ALA A 170 1.03 7.43 5.77
C ALA A 170 1.19 7.91 4.31
N ILE A 171 0.47 7.26 3.38
CA ILE A 171 0.48 7.61 1.97
C ILE A 171 -0.13 9.00 1.75
N GLU A 172 -1.30 9.25 2.33
CA GLU A 172 -1.99 10.53 2.19
C GLU A 172 -1.28 11.68 2.94
N ALA A 173 -0.67 11.40 4.10
CA ALA A 173 0.19 12.37 4.80
C ALA A 173 1.37 12.82 3.93
N THR A 174 2.02 11.88 3.24
CA THR A 174 3.11 12.18 2.30
C THR A 174 2.63 13.10 1.17
N ARG A 175 1.45 12.81 0.63
CA ARG A 175 0.83 13.62 -0.43
C ARG A 175 0.42 15.01 0.06
N ALA A 176 0.06 15.15 1.32
CA ALA A 176 -0.16 16.44 1.96
C ALA A 176 1.14 17.19 2.31
N GLY A 177 2.30 16.53 2.18
CA GLY A 177 3.61 17.08 2.53
C GLY A 177 3.96 16.97 4.03
N ASP A 178 3.21 16.18 4.79
CA ASP A 178 3.46 15.94 6.22
C ASP A 178 4.47 14.80 6.44
N ASN A 179 5.73 15.10 6.11
CA ASN A 179 6.83 14.15 6.21
C ASN A 179 7.09 13.67 7.64
N ALA A 180 6.74 14.47 8.65
CA ALA A 180 6.92 14.11 10.06
C ALA A 180 5.94 13.00 10.43
N LEU A 181 4.66 13.19 10.09
CA LEU A 181 3.64 12.17 10.30
C LEU A 181 3.95 10.89 9.52
N THR A 182 4.30 11.00 8.23
CA THR A 182 4.67 9.83 7.41
C THR A 182 5.76 9.00 8.08
N LYS A 183 6.85 9.64 8.51
CA LYS A 183 7.98 8.91 9.11
C LYS A 183 7.61 8.23 10.41
N ARG A 184 6.84 8.90 11.27
CA ARG A 184 6.34 8.30 12.51
C ARG A 184 5.50 7.05 12.22
N LEU A 185 4.52 7.17 11.33
CA LEU A 185 3.65 6.05 10.96
C LEU A 185 4.44 4.88 10.37
N VAL A 186 5.38 5.17 9.47
CA VAL A 186 6.15 4.14 8.77
C VAL A 186 7.20 3.48 9.65
N LEU A 187 7.93 4.24 10.48
CA LEU A 187 9.08 3.73 11.22
C LEU A 187 8.74 3.28 12.65
N GLU A 188 7.57 3.64 13.17
CA GLU A 188 7.19 3.33 14.55
C GLU A 188 5.91 2.50 14.63
N ASP A 189 4.84 2.92 13.94
CA ASP A 189 3.54 2.25 14.05
C ASP A 189 3.47 1.02 13.13
N LEU A 190 3.80 1.17 11.84
CA LEU A 190 3.74 0.08 10.86
C LEU A 190 4.79 -1.01 11.07
N GLU A 191 5.97 -0.69 11.62
CA GLU A 191 7.01 -1.66 11.95
C GLU A 191 6.58 -2.68 13.03
N GLN A 192 5.44 -2.46 13.70
CA GLN A 192 4.85 -3.42 14.63
C GLN A 192 4.04 -4.52 13.92
N HIS A 193 3.77 -4.37 12.62
CA HIS A 193 3.00 -5.29 11.80
C HIS A 193 3.88 -6.11 10.87
N ASP A 194 3.34 -7.20 10.30
CA ASP A 194 4.05 -8.01 9.31
C ASP A 194 4.47 -7.15 8.11
N GLY A 195 5.79 -7.03 7.94
CA GLY A 195 6.43 -6.15 6.97
C GLY A 195 5.95 -6.35 5.54
N LEU A 196 5.71 -7.59 5.12
CA LEU A 196 5.42 -7.88 3.71
C LEU A 196 4.10 -7.26 3.24
N GLU A 197 3.09 -7.22 4.11
CA GLU A 197 1.76 -6.72 3.76
C GLU A 197 1.74 -5.22 3.50
N TRP A 198 2.70 -4.46 4.05
CA TRP A 198 2.69 -3.00 3.97
C TRP A 198 3.89 -2.37 3.30
N TRP A 199 5.07 -3.01 3.28
CA TRP A 199 6.28 -2.42 2.69
C TRP A 199 6.10 -2.02 1.23
N VAL A 200 5.52 -2.90 0.41
CA VAL A 200 5.36 -2.68 -1.03
C VAL A 200 4.25 -1.66 -1.32
N PRO A 201 3.04 -1.78 -0.76
CA PRO A 201 2.00 -0.76 -0.92
C PRO A 201 2.44 0.63 -0.50
N VAL A 202 3.07 0.76 0.68
CA VAL A 202 3.53 2.05 1.18
C VAL A 202 4.65 2.61 0.30
N ALA A 203 5.62 1.78 -0.10
CA ALA A 203 6.67 2.22 -1.03
C ALA A 203 6.09 2.73 -2.36
N ALA A 204 5.10 2.04 -2.92
CA ALA A 204 4.40 2.49 -4.14
C ALA A 204 3.72 3.86 -3.93
N GLY A 205 2.99 4.03 -2.83
CA GLY A 205 2.33 5.30 -2.49
C GLY A 205 3.31 6.46 -2.27
N LEU A 206 4.44 6.20 -1.59
CA LEU A 206 5.52 7.18 -1.39
C LEU A 206 6.19 7.62 -2.70
N LEU A 207 6.14 6.77 -3.74
CA LEU A 207 6.60 7.06 -5.09
C LEU A 207 5.50 7.66 -5.99
N GLY A 208 4.33 7.99 -5.43
CA GLY A 208 3.22 8.59 -6.17
C GLY A 208 2.50 7.61 -7.09
N ARG A 209 2.52 6.31 -6.76
CA ARG A 209 1.78 5.26 -7.45
C ARG A 209 0.58 4.82 -6.65
N LEU A 210 -0.41 4.26 -7.32
CA LEU A 210 -1.54 3.62 -6.66
C LEU A 210 -1.02 2.38 -5.92
N PRO A 211 -1.22 2.27 -4.60
CA PRO A 211 -0.63 1.20 -3.80
C PRO A 211 -1.19 -0.20 -4.10
N TRP A 212 -2.50 -0.29 -4.40
CA TRP A 212 -3.22 -1.51 -4.77
C TRP A 212 -4.48 -1.15 -5.56
N ASP A 213 -5.11 -2.14 -6.21
CA ASP A 213 -6.38 -1.91 -6.90
C ASP A 213 -7.53 -1.76 -5.91
N GLY A 214 -8.40 -0.76 -6.11
CA GLY A 214 -9.48 -0.43 -5.19
C GLY A 214 -9.11 0.56 -4.07
N TYR A 215 -7.85 1.00 -3.98
CA TYR A 215 -7.38 1.98 -2.98
C TYR A 215 -8.35 3.18 -2.82
N PRO A 216 -8.64 3.62 -1.57
CA PRO A 216 -8.08 3.14 -0.30
C PRO A 216 -8.83 1.94 0.30
N LEU A 217 -9.79 1.37 -0.42
CA LEU A 217 -10.68 0.32 0.07
C LEU A 217 -10.17 -1.05 -0.40
N GLN A 218 -10.57 -2.11 0.30
CA GLN A 218 -10.39 -3.49 -0.14
C GLN A 218 -11.77 -3.96 -0.62
N PHE A 219 -11.98 -4.08 -1.93
CA PHE A 219 -13.24 -4.61 -2.48
C PHE A 219 -13.12 -6.10 -2.77
#